data_AF-A0A954U2R7-F1
#
_entry.id   AF-A0A954U2R7-F1
#
_cell.length_a   1.000
_cell.length_b   1.000
_cell.length_c   1.000
_cell.angle_alpha   90.00
_cell.angle_beta   90.00
_cell.angle_gamma   90.00
#
_symmetry.space_group_name_H-M   'P 1'
#
loop_
_entity.id
_entity.type
_entity.pdbx_description
1 polymer ?
#
loop_
_entity_poly.entity_id
_entity_poly.type
_entity_poly.pdbx_seq_one_letter_code
_entity_poly.pdbx_strand_id
1 'polypeptide(L)'
;MLFIGVAVLGLSVLSANLLSSSRIVEPPSAAAIIESDHFQQTVAAVDQEFREHLRVLETESAPPADYATIARRLSLALTGTIPSFEELRALKEMPEQQRTQWWVSRLLNDRRSADYLAERFARSYVGTQNGPFIVYRRRRFVTWLGNQLQENRRYDELVRELISDTGLWTDSPAVNFLTVTLDENGDGRPDPIRLAARTSRAFLGMRIDCLQCHDDKLGNVWLGDEDAQRDGEQADFHRLAAFYSEAQSSLLGLKDDDSDYKYQYLDAEEEEVVPPQVPFNGGLLETLPLDEETATRRELLARWVTHPNNKPFARATVNRVWALMFGRPLVEPVDDIPLHGDYPPGLETLADAFVKADYDLKWLIRVIASTEVFQRDSRADFEVTDKHELRWAVFPLTRLRPEQVAG
;
A
#
# COMPACT_ATOMS: atom_id res chain seq x y z
N MET A 1 -26.64 16.12 56.49
CA MET A 1 -25.17 16.07 56.32
C MET A 1 -24.72 15.16 55.17
N LEU A 2 -25.36 14.01 54.93
CA LEU A 2 -25.01 13.08 53.84
C LEU A 2 -25.13 13.70 52.43
N PHE A 3 -26.16 14.52 52.18
CA PHE A 3 -26.43 15.12 50.86
C PHE A 3 -25.39 16.17 50.44
N ILE A 4 -24.88 16.96 51.39
CA ILE A 4 -23.84 17.96 51.15
C ILE A 4 -22.50 17.26 50.85
N GLY A 5 -22.20 16.15 51.55
CA GLY A 5 -21.01 15.34 51.28
C GLY A 5 -20.99 14.77 49.85
N VAL A 6 -22.13 14.24 49.37
CA VAL A 6 -22.26 13.70 48.01
C VAL A 6 -22.19 14.80 46.95
N ALA A 7 -22.79 15.98 47.19
CA ALA A 7 -22.71 17.10 46.25
C ALA A 7 -21.29 17.66 46.13
N VAL A 8 -20.54 17.75 47.24
CA VAL A 8 -19.14 18.21 47.24
C VAL A 8 -18.22 17.18 46.59
N LEU A 9 -18.43 15.88 46.82
CA LEU A 9 -17.71 14.79 46.12
C LEU A 9 -18.03 14.78 44.62
N GLY A 10 -19.30 14.97 44.24
CA GLY A 10 -19.71 15.06 42.84
C GLY A 10 -19.09 16.25 42.11
N LEU A 11 -19.09 17.43 42.75
CA LEU A 11 -18.46 18.65 42.21
C LEU A 11 -16.93 18.53 42.10
N SER A 12 -16.27 17.90 43.07
CA SER A 12 -14.81 17.69 43.04
C SER A 12 -14.39 16.64 42.01
N VAL A 13 -15.17 15.57 41.79
CA VAL A 13 -14.94 14.62 40.70
C VAL A 13 -15.21 15.25 39.33
N LEU A 14 -16.27 16.07 39.20
CA LEU A 14 -16.53 16.82 37.96
C LEU A 14 -15.43 17.83 37.67
N SER A 15 -14.97 18.59 38.65
CA SER A 15 -13.88 19.55 38.45
C SER A 15 -12.53 18.87 38.21
N ALA A 16 -12.24 17.73 38.85
CA ALA A 16 -11.05 16.94 38.54
C ALA A 16 -11.07 16.38 37.10
N ASN A 17 -12.23 15.96 36.58
CA ASN A 17 -12.36 15.50 35.20
C ASN A 17 -12.45 16.65 34.17
N LEU A 18 -13.02 17.80 34.54
CA LEU A 18 -13.08 18.99 33.69
C LEU A 18 -11.75 19.75 33.62
N LEU A 19 -10.92 19.66 34.67
CA LEU A 19 -9.58 20.26 34.74
C LEU A 19 -8.46 19.29 34.38
N SER A 20 -8.74 17.99 34.37
CA SER A 20 -7.93 17.00 33.65
C SER A 20 -8.15 17.24 32.17
N SER A 21 -7.46 18.22 31.57
CA SER A 21 -7.22 18.19 30.13
C SER A 21 -6.69 16.80 29.83
N SER A 22 -7.38 16.02 29.01
CA SER A 22 -6.93 14.70 28.56
C SER A 22 -5.54 14.90 27.97
N ARG A 23 -4.49 14.68 28.77
CA ARG A 23 -3.13 14.87 28.30
C ARG A 23 -2.99 13.96 27.09
N ILE A 24 -2.56 14.55 25.98
CA ILE A 24 -2.12 13.85 24.80
C ILE A 24 -1.26 12.68 25.26
N VAL A 25 -1.77 11.46 25.05
CA VAL A 25 -1.04 10.24 25.40
C VAL A 25 0.25 10.24 24.61
N GLU A 26 1.37 10.11 25.33
CA GLU A 26 2.69 10.06 24.72
C GLU A 26 2.77 8.78 23.86
N PRO A 27 3.16 8.90 22.57
CA PRO A 27 3.28 7.73 21.71
C PRO A 27 4.45 6.86 22.17
N PRO A 28 4.42 5.54 21.86
CA PRO A 28 5.56 4.69 22.11
C PRO A 28 6.79 5.22 21.35
N SER A 29 7.95 5.14 22.02
CA SER A 29 9.21 5.58 21.42
C SER A 29 9.54 4.73 20.19
N ALA A 30 9.97 5.40 19.12
CA ALA A 30 10.51 4.76 17.93
C ALA A 30 12.05 4.82 17.88
N ALA A 31 12.70 5.22 18.98
CA ALA A 31 14.15 5.40 19.07
C ALA A 31 14.92 4.18 18.52
N ALA A 32 14.59 2.98 18.99
CA ALA A 32 15.25 1.75 18.52
C ALA A 32 15.14 1.51 17.01
N ILE A 33 14.02 1.92 16.39
CA ILE A 33 13.82 1.81 14.94
C ILE A 33 14.67 2.86 14.22
N ILE A 34 14.52 4.13 14.63
CA ILE A 34 15.15 5.25 13.94
C ILE A 34 16.67 5.27 14.14
N GLU A 35 17.18 4.77 15.27
CA GLU A 35 18.62 4.70 15.58
C GLU A 35 19.29 3.47 14.96
N SER A 36 18.51 2.55 14.36
CA SER A 36 19.10 1.38 13.70
C SER A 36 19.92 1.77 12.47
N ASP A 37 21.02 1.05 12.25
CA ASP A 37 21.89 1.25 11.08
C ASP A 37 21.11 1.14 9.77
N HIS A 38 20.21 0.15 9.68
CA HIS A 38 19.37 -0.06 8.51
C HIS A 38 18.50 1.17 8.19
N PHE A 39 17.87 1.76 9.20
CA PHE A 39 17.05 2.96 9.03
C PHE A 39 17.90 4.17 8.61
N GLN A 40 18.99 4.45 9.33
CA GLN A 40 19.84 5.62 9.08
C GLN A 40 20.52 5.54 7.70
N GLN A 41 21.03 4.37 7.31
CA GLN A 41 21.64 4.15 6.01
C GLN A 41 20.61 4.31 4.88
N THR A 42 19.38 3.81 5.08
CA THR A 42 18.32 3.95 4.06
C THR A 42 17.97 5.42 3.84
N VAL A 43 17.73 6.19 4.90
CA VAL A 43 17.42 7.62 4.78
C VAL A 43 18.57 8.37 4.09
N ALA A 44 19.81 8.13 4.52
CA ALA A 44 20.98 8.78 3.94
C ALA A 44 21.19 8.44 2.45
N ALA A 45 20.96 7.18 2.07
CA ALA A 45 21.08 6.73 0.67
C ALA A 45 20.02 7.38 -0.22
N VAL A 46 18.76 7.41 0.22
CA VAL A 46 17.66 8.09 -0.51
C VAL A 46 17.97 9.58 -0.65
N ASP A 47 18.38 10.25 0.42
CA ASP A 47 18.72 11.68 0.36
C ASP A 47 19.94 11.95 -0.54
N GLN A 48 20.90 11.03 -0.59
CA GLN A 48 22.03 11.12 -1.52
C GLN A 48 21.57 11.01 -2.98
N GLU A 49 20.70 10.07 -3.31
CA GLU A 49 20.17 9.91 -4.68
C GLU A 49 19.40 11.13 -5.14
N PHE A 50 18.53 11.70 -4.29
CA PHE A 50 17.81 12.93 -4.63
C PHE A 50 18.74 14.13 -4.78
N ARG A 51 19.76 14.28 -3.92
CA ARG A 51 20.75 15.36 -4.05
C ARG A 51 21.55 15.24 -5.34
N GLU A 52 21.98 14.02 -5.69
CA GLU A 52 22.70 13.78 -6.93
C GLU A 52 21.83 14.04 -8.16
N HIS A 53 20.57 13.60 -8.14
CA HIS A 53 19.61 13.87 -9.20
C HIS A 53 19.42 15.38 -9.45
N LEU A 54 19.22 16.15 -8.37
CA LEU A 54 19.09 17.61 -8.45
C LEU A 54 20.37 18.30 -8.92
N ARG A 55 21.54 17.80 -8.49
CA ARG A 55 22.86 18.30 -8.91
C ARG A 55 23.08 18.09 -10.41
N VAL A 56 22.81 16.90 -10.93
CA VAL A 56 22.94 16.57 -12.36
C VAL A 56 21.99 17.42 -13.22
N LEU A 57 20.79 17.70 -12.71
CA LEU A 57 19.80 18.51 -13.40
C LEU A 57 19.92 20.02 -13.14
N GLU A 58 20.97 20.44 -12.41
CA GLU A 58 21.25 21.84 -12.05
C GLU A 58 20.01 22.55 -11.48
N THR A 59 19.30 21.88 -10.57
CA THR A 59 18.03 22.36 -10.00
C THR A 59 18.20 22.79 -8.56
N GLU A 60 17.87 24.05 -8.27
CA GLU A 60 17.81 24.56 -6.91
C GLU A 60 16.65 23.91 -6.13
N SER A 61 16.85 23.63 -4.85
CA SER A 61 15.83 23.03 -3.99
C SER A 61 15.38 23.97 -2.88
N ALA A 62 14.11 23.86 -2.48
CA ALA A 62 13.58 24.59 -1.34
C ALA A 62 14.28 24.23 -0.02
N PRO A 63 14.31 25.15 0.96
CA PRO A 63 14.74 24.85 2.32
C PRO A 63 13.76 23.87 3.00
N PRO A 64 14.13 23.31 4.16
CA PRO A 64 13.18 22.55 4.99
C PRO A 64 11.95 23.39 5.38
N ALA A 65 10.78 22.75 5.36
CA ALA A 65 9.53 23.32 5.82
C ALA A 65 9.50 23.46 7.35
N ASP A 66 8.66 24.37 7.85
CA ASP A 66 8.41 24.46 9.29
C ASP A 66 7.70 23.19 9.83
N TYR A 67 7.86 22.95 11.13
CA TYR A 67 7.33 21.75 11.78
C TYR A 67 5.80 21.63 11.69
N ALA A 68 5.06 22.74 11.65
CA ALA A 68 3.59 22.71 11.57
C ALA A 68 3.12 22.32 10.17
N THR A 69 3.85 22.74 9.14
CA THR A 69 3.66 22.31 7.74
C THR A 69 3.93 20.81 7.59
N ILE A 70 5.05 20.31 8.14
CA ILE A 70 5.35 18.87 8.15
C ILE A 70 4.28 18.08 8.90
N ALA A 71 3.85 18.56 10.07
CA ALA A 71 2.80 17.92 10.86
C ALA A 71 1.47 17.84 10.09
N ARG A 72 1.07 18.92 9.42
CA ARG A 72 -0.13 18.98 8.59
C ARG A 72 -0.08 17.97 7.43
N ARG A 73 1.05 17.88 6.73
CA ARG A 73 1.24 16.92 5.62
C ARG A 73 1.09 15.48 6.11
N LEU A 74 1.77 15.14 7.19
CA LEU A 74 1.71 13.81 7.79
C LEU A 74 0.29 13.44 8.23
N SER A 75 -0.46 14.36 8.86
CA SER A 75 -1.84 14.08 9.27
C SER A 75 -2.77 13.92 8.08
N LEU A 76 -2.67 14.77 7.07
CA LEU A 76 -3.48 14.61 5.86
C LEU A 76 -3.18 13.28 5.16
N ALA A 77 -1.91 12.88 5.09
CA ALA A 77 -1.49 11.63 4.49
C ALA A 77 -1.94 10.39 5.27
N LEU A 78 -1.85 10.43 6.61
CA LEU A 78 -2.02 9.25 7.46
C LEU A 78 -3.38 9.14 8.13
N THR A 79 -4.03 10.25 8.52
CA THR A 79 -5.36 10.26 9.15
C THR A 79 -6.45 10.86 8.28
N GLY A 80 -6.09 11.47 7.14
CA GLY A 80 -7.03 12.16 6.28
C GLY A 80 -7.53 13.50 6.83
N THR A 81 -6.97 13.98 7.94
CA THR A 81 -7.43 15.17 8.66
C THR A 81 -6.24 16.03 9.09
N ILE A 82 -6.47 17.29 9.45
CA ILE A 82 -5.41 18.16 9.96
C ILE A 82 -5.20 17.96 11.47
N PRO A 83 -4.01 18.26 12.02
CA PRO A 83 -3.79 18.23 13.47
C PRO A 83 -4.75 19.15 14.23
N SER A 84 -5.18 18.74 15.41
CA SER A 84 -5.88 19.64 16.33
C SER A 84 -4.94 20.70 16.92
N PHE A 85 -5.51 21.77 17.48
CA PHE A 85 -4.68 22.79 18.14
C PHE A 85 -3.93 22.24 19.36
N GLU A 86 -4.55 21.32 20.09
CA GLU A 86 -3.91 20.66 21.23
C GLU A 86 -2.72 19.80 20.78
N GLU A 87 -2.88 19.09 19.66
CA GLU A 87 -1.82 18.27 19.08
C GLU A 87 -0.61 19.10 18.62
N LEU A 88 -0.85 20.24 17.99
CA LEU A 88 0.23 21.16 17.59
C LEU A 88 0.96 21.76 18.79
N ARG A 89 0.26 22.04 19.89
CA ARG A 89 0.92 22.50 21.13
C ARG A 89 1.82 21.43 21.70
N ALA A 90 1.34 20.19 21.83
CA ALA A 90 2.17 19.09 22.32
C ALA A 90 3.41 18.84 21.44
N LEU A 91 3.23 18.88 20.12
CA LEU A 91 4.33 18.74 19.18
C LEU A 91 5.38 19.86 19.32
N LYS A 92 4.94 21.11 19.56
CA LYS A 92 5.84 22.26 19.73
C LYS A 92 6.78 22.09 20.93
N GLU A 93 6.32 21.47 22.01
CA GLU A 93 7.11 21.21 23.22
C GLU A 93 8.21 20.15 23.01
N MET A 94 8.16 19.38 21.92
CA MET A 94 9.20 18.41 21.61
C MET A 94 10.48 19.06 21.08
N PRO A 95 11.66 18.51 21.42
CA PRO A 95 12.92 18.91 20.81
C PRO A 95 12.82 18.89 19.30
N GLU A 96 13.37 19.90 18.64
CA GLU A 96 13.20 20.11 17.20
C GLU A 96 13.57 18.88 16.37
N GLN A 97 14.69 18.23 16.71
CA GLN A 97 15.19 17.04 16.02
C GLN A 97 14.30 15.80 16.20
N GLN A 98 13.40 15.80 17.19
CA GLN A 98 12.53 14.68 17.52
C GLN A 98 11.09 14.88 17.02
N ARG A 99 10.70 16.10 16.64
CA ARG A 99 9.30 16.45 16.31
C ARG A 99 8.70 15.56 15.23
N THR A 100 9.38 15.38 14.10
CA THR A 100 8.87 14.59 12.98
C THR A 100 8.61 13.15 13.39
N GLN A 101 9.59 12.47 13.99
CA GLN A 101 9.45 11.07 14.37
C GLN A 101 8.49 10.87 15.55
N TRP A 102 8.43 11.82 16.48
CA TRP A 102 7.41 11.81 17.53
C TRP A 102 5.99 11.92 16.93
N TRP A 103 5.79 12.82 15.97
CA TRP A 103 4.50 12.98 15.30
C TRP A 103 4.11 11.75 14.47
N VAL A 104 5.04 11.19 13.69
CA VAL A 104 4.83 9.94 12.96
C VAL A 104 4.47 8.81 13.92
N SER A 105 5.19 8.66 15.05
CA SER A 105 4.86 7.66 16.07
C SER A 105 3.46 7.84 16.62
N ARG A 106 3.02 9.07 16.88
CA ARG A 106 1.66 9.33 17.33
C ARG A 106 0.62 8.93 16.30
N LEU A 107 0.78 9.37 15.05
CA LEU A 107 -0.18 9.05 13.99
C LEU A 107 -0.24 7.55 13.74
N LEU A 108 0.88 6.84 13.62
CA LEU A 108 0.90 5.40 13.33
C LEU A 108 0.38 4.51 14.48
N ASN A 109 0.20 5.06 15.68
CA ASN A 109 -0.45 4.38 16.80
C ASN A 109 -1.93 4.79 16.98
N ASP A 110 -2.37 5.87 16.35
CA ASP A 110 -3.75 6.31 16.34
C ASP A 110 -4.60 5.42 15.42
N ARG A 111 -5.72 4.90 15.95
CA ARG A 111 -6.66 4.08 15.19
C ARG A 111 -7.19 4.79 13.93
N ARG A 112 -7.34 6.12 13.98
CA ARG A 112 -7.74 6.92 12.81
C ARG A 112 -6.83 6.69 11.61
N SER A 113 -5.53 6.47 11.85
CA SER A 113 -4.59 6.22 10.76
C SER A 113 -4.81 4.87 10.12
N ALA A 114 -4.97 3.82 10.92
CA ALA A 114 -5.19 2.48 10.39
C ALA A 114 -6.52 2.38 9.63
N ASP A 115 -7.59 3.00 10.13
CA ASP A 115 -8.88 3.04 9.43
C ASP A 115 -8.80 3.85 8.13
N TYR A 116 -8.12 4.99 8.14
CA TYR A 116 -7.93 5.81 6.95
C TYR A 116 -7.13 5.06 5.88
N LEU A 117 -5.97 4.50 6.25
CA LEU A 117 -5.13 3.73 5.34
C LEU A 117 -5.88 2.49 4.81
N ALA A 118 -6.63 1.78 5.64
CA ALA A 118 -7.45 0.66 5.20
C ALA A 118 -8.45 1.06 4.11
N GLU A 119 -9.11 2.20 4.25
CA GLU A 119 -10.00 2.71 3.21
C GLU A 119 -9.27 3.09 1.91
N ARG A 120 -8.01 3.55 1.99
CA ARG A 120 -7.19 3.85 0.80
C ARG A 120 -6.72 2.57 0.10
N PHE A 121 -6.22 1.61 0.86
CA PHE A 121 -5.77 0.32 0.34
C PHE A 121 -6.93 -0.51 -0.20
N ALA A 122 -8.08 -0.56 0.49
CA ALA A 122 -9.25 -1.27 0.02
C ALA A 122 -9.77 -0.75 -1.34
N ARG A 123 -9.72 0.57 -1.59
CA ARG A 123 -10.05 1.12 -2.90
C ARG A 123 -9.12 0.60 -4.01
N SER A 124 -7.85 0.35 -3.69
CA SER A 124 -6.87 -0.19 -4.64
C SER A 124 -7.06 -1.71 -4.86
N TYR A 125 -7.48 -2.44 -3.83
CA TYR A 125 -7.60 -3.91 -3.88
C TYR A 125 -8.94 -4.38 -4.44
N VAL A 126 -10.04 -3.82 -3.92
CA VAL A 126 -11.41 -4.29 -4.19
C VAL A 126 -12.27 -3.25 -4.91
N GLY A 127 -11.73 -2.06 -5.16
CA GLY A 127 -12.43 -0.95 -5.79
C GLY A 127 -13.41 -0.24 -4.85
N THR A 128 -14.33 0.52 -5.44
CA THR A 128 -15.40 1.24 -4.74
C THR A 128 -16.77 0.59 -4.88
N GLN A 129 -16.87 -0.48 -5.68
CA GLN A 129 -18.12 -1.20 -5.87
C GLN A 129 -18.57 -1.96 -4.61
N ASN A 130 -19.88 -2.10 -4.49
CA ASN A 130 -20.52 -2.83 -3.39
C ASN A 130 -20.54 -4.35 -3.58
N GLY A 131 -20.06 -4.86 -4.72
CA GLY A 131 -20.00 -6.29 -5.07
C GLY A 131 -21.33 -7.05 -4.90
N PRO A 132 -21.29 -8.38 -4.93
CA PRO A 132 -22.46 -9.21 -4.66
C PRO A 132 -23.00 -9.08 -3.24
N PHE A 133 -24.30 -8.83 -3.09
CA PHE A 133 -24.89 -8.49 -1.79
C PHE A 133 -24.81 -9.62 -0.75
N ILE A 134 -24.74 -10.89 -1.13
CA ILE A 134 -24.71 -12.00 -0.16
C ILE A 134 -23.29 -12.29 0.32
N VAL A 135 -22.36 -12.36 -0.63
CA VAL A 135 -21.02 -12.98 -0.46
C VAL A 135 -19.88 -11.97 -0.33
N TYR A 136 -20.16 -10.67 -0.48
CA TYR A 136 -19.18 -9.62 -0.26
C TYR A 136 -19.63 -8.64 0.84
N ARG A 137 -18.68 -8.32 1.73
CA ARG A 137 -18.88 -7.55 2.96
C ARG A 137 -17.79 -6.50 3.07
N ARG A 138 -17.82 -5.48 2.21
CA ARG A 138 -16.83 -4.39 2.18
C ARG A 138 -16.50 -3.82 3.56
N ARG A 139 -17.51 -3.55 4.39
CA ARG A 139 -17.28 -3.02 5.74
C ARG A 139 -16.45 -3.97 6.62
N ARG A 140 -16.72 -5.27 6.58
CA ARG A 140 -15.92 -6.26 7.34
C ARG A 140 -14.49 -6.33 6.80
N PHE A 141 -14.33 -6.34 5.47
CA PHE A 141 -13.03 -6.31 4.82
C PHE A 141 -12.20 -5.09 5.26
N VAL A 142 -12.76 -3.88 5.19
CA VAL A 142 -12.06 -2.65 5.60
C VAL A 142 -11.75 -2.64 7.09
N THR A 143 -12.69 -3.03 7.95
CA THR A 143 -12.44 -3.09 9.39
C THR A 143 -11.32 -4.07 9.73
N TRP A 144 -11.32 -5.26 9.10
CA TRP A 144 -10.25 -6.24 9.23
C TRP A 144 -8.91 -5.67 8.75
N LEU A 145 -8.86 -5.08 7.55
CA LEU A 145 -7.66 -4.46 7.01
C LEU A 145 -7.11 -3.37 7.96
N GLY A 146 -7.99 -2.55 8.54
CA GLY A 146 -7.63 -1.58 9.57
C GLY A 146 -7.03 -2.22 10.82
N ASN A 147 -7.53 -3.38 11.27
CA ASN A 147 -6.93 -4.12 12.37
C ASN A 147 -5.52 -4.63 12.02
N GLN A 148 -5.36 -5.22 10.83
CA GLN A 148 -4.06 -5.73 10.39
C GLN A 148 -3.00 -4.62 10.27
N LEU A 149 -3.39 -3.44 9.74
CA LEU A 149 -2.52 -2.27 9.67
C LEU A 149 -2.22 -1.68 11.05
N GLN A 150 -3.20 -1.67 11.97
CA GLN A 150 -3.00 -1.20 13.34
C GLN A 150 -1.96 -2.07 14.07
N GLU A 151 -2.07 -3.39 13.92
CA GLU A 151 -1.18 -4.39 14.52
C GLU A 151 0.21 -4.45 13.87
N ASN A 152 0.42 -3.70 12.78
CA ASN A 152 1.66 -3.71 12.00
C ASN A 152 2.02 -5.12 11.49
N ARG A 153 1.01 -5.87 11.02
CA ARG A 153 1.26 -7.16 10.38
C ARG A 153 2.17 -6.96 9.16
N ARG A 154 3.08 -7.90 8.96
CA ARG A 154 3.95 -7.92 7.78
C ARG A 154 3.12 -7.89 6.51
N TYR A 155 3.46 -6.98 5.60
CA TYR A 155 2.60 -6.70 4.44
C TYR A 155 2.59 -7.85 3.43
N ASP A 156 3.69 -8.58 3.28
CA ASP A 156 3.75 -9.79 2.46
C ASP A 156 2.81 -10.89 2.97
N GLU A 157 2.69 -11.07 4.29
CA GLU A 157 1.74 -12.03 4.87
C GLU A 157 0.30 -11.62 4.62
N LEU A 158 0.00 -10.32 4.76
CA LEU A 158 -1.32 -9.78 4.47
C LEU A 158 -1.72 -10.00 3.01
N VAL A 159 -0.83 -9.70 2.06
CA VAL A 159 -1.10 -9.88 0.63
C VAL A 159 -1.21 -11.36 0.26
N ARG A 160 -0.41 -12.23 0.88
CA ARG A 160 -0.56 -13.68 0.72
C ARG A 160 -1.96 -14.14 1.11
N GLU A 161 -2.46 -13.71 2.27
CA GLU A 161 -3.82 -14.04 2.73
C GLU A 161 -4.89 -13.47 1.78
N LEU A 162 -4.74 -12.25 1.27
CA LEU A 162 -5.68 -11.69 0.29
C LEU A 162 -5.84 -12.57 -0.95
N ILE A 163 -4.75 -13.19 -1.42
CA ILE A 163 -4.75 -13.99 -2.66
C ILE A 163 -5.20 -15.43 -2.41
N SER A 164 -4.73 -16.06 -1.32
CA SER A 164 -4.86 -17.52 -1.12
C SER A 164 -5.85 -17.97 -0.05
N ASP A 165 -6.40 -17.06 0.76
CA ASP A 165 -7.26 -17.47 1.88
C ASP A 165 -8.56 -18.17 1.43
N THR A 166 -9.13 -18.96 2.33
CA THR A 166 -10.37 -19.72 2.15
C THR A 166 -11.30 -19.53 3.36
N GLY A 167 -12.55 -19.96 3.23
CA GLY A 167 -13.55 -19.89 4.29
C GLY A 167 -14.62 -18.83 4.06
N LEU A 168 -15.35 -18.50 5.13
CA LEU A 168 -16.51 -17.62 5.05
C LEU A 168 -16.07 -16.17 4.98
N TRP A 169 -16.58 -15.41 4.00
CA TRP A 169 -16.31 -13.97 3.82
C TRP A 169 -16.68 -13.09 5.03
N THR A 170 -17.42 -13.63 6.00
CA THR A 170 -17.70 -12.98 7.28
C THR A 170 -16.59 -13.19 8.32
N ASP A 171 -15.99 -14.38 8.35
CA ASP A 171 -15.10 -14.85 9.41
C ASP A 171 -13.63 -14.85 8.98
N SER A 172 -13.40 -15.04 7.68
CA SER A 172 -12.15 -14.87 6.93
C SER A 172 -12.29 -13.65 6.01
N PRO A 173 -12.14 -12.39 6.50
CA PRO A 173 -12.46 -11.23 5.69
C PRO A 173 -11.56 -11.07 4.46
N ALA A 174 -10.34 -11.61 4.45
CA ALA A 174 -9.41 -11.54 3.34
C ALA A 174 -10.00 -12.08 2.03
N VAL A 175 -10.81 -13.14 2.09
CA VAL A 175 -11.47 -13.74 0.91
C VAL A 175 -12.39 -12.77 0.16
N ASN A 176 -12.76 -11.63 0.76
CA ASN A 176 -13.49 -10.57 0.08
C ASN A 176 -12.71 -9.92 -1.08
N PHE A 177 -11.39 -10.13 -1.16
CA PHE A 177 -10.61 -9.82 -2.36
C PHE A 177 -11.08 -10.62 -3.57
N LEU A 178 -11.46 -11.90 -3.35
CA LEU A 178 -11.99 -12.80 -4.36
C LEU A 178 -13.50 -12.60 -4.54
N THR A 179 -14.28 -12.64 -3.46
CA THR A 179 -15.75 -12.68 -3.55
C THR A 179 -16.40 -11.41 -4.11
N VAL A 180 -15.70 -10.26 -4.08
CA VAL A 180 -16.16 -9.04 -4.76
C VAL A 180 -16.22 -9.17 -6.28
N THR A 181 -15.54 -10.17 -6.85
CA THR A 181 -15.50 -10.42 -8.30
C THR A 181 -16.52 -11.46 -8.76
N LEU A 182 -17.22 -12.12 -7.83
CA LEU A 182 -18.30 -13.05 -8.15
C LEU A 182 -19.41 -12.34 -8.94
N ASP A 183 -20.02 -13.08 -9.86
CA ASP A 183 -21.31 -12.71 -10.46
C ASP A 183 -22.44 -13.24 -9.57
N GLU A 184 -23.42 -12.39 -9.24
CA GLU A 184 -24.58 -12.76 -8.43
C GLU A 184 -25.42 -13.87 -9.06
N ASN A 185 -25.41 -13.96 -10.39
CA ASN A 185 -26.15 -14.97 -11.15
C ASN A 185 -25.22 -16.02 -11.77
N GLY A 186 -23.94 -16.02 -11.40
CA GLY A 186 -22.94 -16.94 -11.92
C GLY A 186 -22.97 -18.32 -11.28
N ASP A 187 -21.98 -19.12 -11.64
CA ASP A 187 -21.71 -20.47 -11.11
C ASP A 187 -21.10 -20.49 -9.70
N GLY A 188 -20.95 -19.32 -9.08
CA GLY A 188 -20.30 -19.16 -7.79
C GLY A 188 -18.77 -19.12 -7.87
N ARG A 189 -18.16 -18.94 -9.05
CA ARG A 189 -16.72 -18.72 -9.20
C ARG A 189 -16.36 -17.24 -9.26
N PRO A 190 -15.38 -16.76 -8.47
CA PRO A 190 -14.79 -15.44 -8.67
C PRO A 190 -14.23 -15.31 -10.09
N ASP A 191 -14.38 -14.13 -10.69
CA ASP A 191 -13.92 -13.86 -12.06
C ASP A 191 -12.37 -13.84 -12.13
N PRO A 192 -11.74 -14.85 -12.78
CA PRO A 192 -10.28 -14.97 -12.82
C PRO A 192 -9.60 -13.81 -13.56
N ILE A 193 -10.26 -13.27 -14.60
CA ILE A 193 -9.77 -12.14 -15.40
C ILE A 193 -9.70 -10.89 -14.53
N ARG A 194 -10.79 -10.59 -13.80
CA ARG A 194 -10.82 -9.42 -12.89
C ARG A 194 -9.80 -9.55 -11.77
N LEU A 195 -9.55 -10.76 -11.28
CA LEU A 195 -8.55 -11.02 -10.25
C LEU A 195 -7.12 -10.86 -10.76
N ALA A 196 -6.79 -11.40 -11.94
CA ALA A 196 -5.49 -11.20 -12.58
C ALA A 196 -5.16 -9.71 -12.77
N ALA A 197 -6.10 -8.96 -13.35
CA ALA A 197 -5.96 -7.52 -13.56
C ALA A 197 -5.75 -6.74 -12.24
N ARG A 198 -6.47 -7.13 -11.17
CA ARG A 198 -6.32 -6.51 -9.85
C ARG A 198 -4.99 -6.84 -9.21
N THR A 199 -4.57 -8.11 -9.25
CA THR A 199 -3.29 -8.54 -8.70
C THR A 199 -2.13 -7.83 -9.37
N SER A 200 -2.16 -7.71 -10.71
CA SER A 200 -1.15 -6.95 -11.46
C SER A 200 -1.07 -5.49 -11.01
N ARG A 201 -2.19 -4.75 -11.00
CA ARG A 201 -2.18 -3.31 -10.64
C ARG A 201 -1.93 -3.05 -9.15
N ALA A 202 -2.59 -3.82 -8.28
CA ALA A 202 -2.52 -3.60 -6.85
C ALA A 202 -1.17 -4.02 -6.27
N PHE A 203 -0.69 -5.19 -6.66
CA PHE A 203 0.46 -5.81 -6.01
C PHE A 203 1.73 -5.76 -6.84
N LEU A 204 1.66 -5.71 -8.17
CA LEU A 204 2.87 -5.64 -9.01
C LEU A 204 3.09 -4.26 -9.64
N GLY A 205 2.10 -3.37 -9.55
CA GLY A 205 2.18 -2.02 -10.07
C GLY A 205 2.31 -1.99 -11.60
N MET A 206 1.67 -2.94 -12.30
CA MET A 206 1.69 -3.01 -13.76
C MET A 206 0.27 -3.10 -14.32
N ARG A 207 0.06 -2.51 -15.51
CA ARG A 207 -1.20 -2.57 -16.27
C ARG A 207 -1.07 -3.50 -17.47
N ILE A 208 -1.30 -4.78 -17.23
CA ILE A 208 -1.31 -5.80 -18.30
C ILE A 208 -2.72 -6.04 -18.88
N ASP A 209 -3.71 -5.21 -18.54
CA ASP A 209 -5.12 -5.41 -18.90
C ASP A 209 -5.37 -5.52 -20.42
N CYS A 210 -4.59 -4.83 -21.25
CA CYS A 210 -4.73 -4.93 -22.72
C CYS A 210 -4.45 -6.34 -23.24
N LEU A 211 -3.57 -7.09 -22.55
CA LEU A 211 -3.27 -8.49 -22.84
C LEU A 211 -4.45 -9.43 -22.58
N GLN A 212 -5.56 -8.95 -22.03
CA GLN A 212 -6.79 -9.76 -21.99
C GLN A 212 -7.30 -10.07 -23.41
N CYS A 213 -7.12 -9.14 -24.35
CA CYS A 213 -7.78 -9.22 -25.66
C CYS A 213 -6.82 -9.46 -26.82
N HIS A 214 -5.56 -9.02 -26.71
CA HIS A 214 -4.56 -9.14 -27.78
C HIS A 214 -3.14 -8.99 -27.24
N ASP A 215 -2.15 -9.41 -28.02
CA ASP A 215 -0.73 -9.14 -27.75
C ASP A 215 -0.45 -7.63 -27.82
N ASP A 216 0.31 -7.09 -26.88
CA ASP A 216 0.62 -5.66 -26.79
C ASP A 216 2.05 -5.44 -26.25
N LYS A 217 2.67 -4.33 -26.64
CA LYS A 217 4.00 -3.91 -26.17
C LYS A 217 3.96 -3.23 -24.80
N LEU A 218 2.77 -3.03 -24.25
CA LEU A 218 2.44 -2.42 -22.96
C LEU A 218 3.01 -1.01 -22.73
N GLY A 219 3.62 -0.39 -23.73
CA GLY A 219 4.20 0.96 -23.70
C GLY A 219 5.51 1.06 -22.90
N ASN A 220 5.47 0.81 -21.60
CA ASN A 220 6.56 0.96 -20.63
C ASN A 220 6.91 -0.34 -19.88
N VAL A 221 6.16 -1.43 -20.10
CA VAL A 221 6.39 -2.74 -19.47
C VAL A 221 6.84 -3.74 -20.53
N TRP A 222 8.04 -4.29 -20.36
CA TRP A 222 8.52 -5.41 -21.18
C TRP A 222 8.51 -6.66 -20.31
N LEU A 223 7.76 -7.70 -20.71
CA LEU A 223 7.62 -8.93 -19.95
C LEU A 223 8.83 -9.86 -20.14
N GLY A 224 8.84 -10.98 -19.41
CA GLY A 224 9.98 -11.89 -19.36
C GLY A 224 11.04 -11.47 -18.34
N ASP A 225 12.11 -12.25 -18.30
CA ASP A 225 13.23 -12.02 -17.38
C ASP A 225 14.12 -10.86 -17.90
N GLU A 226 14.94 -10.28 -17.02
CA GLU A 226 15.73 -9.07 -17.32
C GLU A 226 16.63 -9.22 -18.56
N ASP A 227 17.22 -10.41 -18.75
CA ASP A 227 18.09 -10.75 -19.88
C ASP A 227 17.31 -11.23 -21.14
N ALA A 228 15.99 -11.39 -21.04
CA ALA A 228 15.14 -11.97 -22.07
C ALA A 228 13.79 -11.20 -22.20
N GLN A 229 13.88 -9.88 -22.22
CA GLN A 229 12.72 -8.99 -22.36
C GLN A 229 11.98 -9.21 -23.67
N ARG A 230 10.65 -9.21 -23.63
CA ARG A 230 9.77 -9.39 -24.78
C ARG A 230 8.48 -8.58 -24.66
N ASP A 231 7.79 -8.45 -25.80
CA ASP A 231 6.41 -7.94 -25.84
C ASP A 231 5.48 -8.88 -25.03
N GLY A 232 4.37 -8.33 -24.56
CA GLY A 232 3.36 -9.09 -23.84
C GLY A 232 2.44 -9.86 -24.77
N GLU A 233 2.17 -11.11 -24.44
CA GLU A 233 1.27 -11.98 -25.19
C GLU A 233 -0.08 -12.05 -24.49
N GLN A 234 -1.16 -12.26 -25.24
CA GLN A 234 -2.49 -12.51 -24.67
C GLN A 234 -2.44 -13.72 -23.71
N ALA A 235 -1.61 -14.71 -24.04
CA ALA A 235 -1.37 -15.86 -23.18
C ALA A 235 -0.85 -15.49 -21.78
N ASP A 236 -0.01 -14.45 -21.63
CA ASP A 236 0.52 -14.04 -20.32
C ASP A 236 -0.58 -13.66 -19.35
N PHE A 237 -1.60 -12.94 -19.82
CA PHE A 237 -2.73 -12.53 -19.01
C PHE A 237 -3.58 -13.74 -18.59
N HIS A 238 -3.91 -14.61 -19.54
CA HIS A 238 -4.76 -15.77 -19.29
C HIS A 238 -4.06 -16.83 -18.42
N ARG A 239 -2.74 -16.99 -18.56
CA ARG A 239 -1.95 -17.85 -17.67
C ARG A 239 -1.87 -17.31 -16.24
N LEU A 240 -1.82 -15.98 -16.07
CA LEU A 240 -1.95 -15.38 -14.74
C LEU A 240 -3.36 -15.55 -14.17
N ALA A 241 -4.40 -15.40 -14.99
CA ALA A 241 -5.79 -15.61 -14.59
C ALA A 241 -6.05 -17.07 -14.17
N ALA A 242 -5.41 -18.03 -14.83
CA ALA A 242 -5.59 -19.46 -14.54
C ALA A 242 -5.30 -19.84 -13.08
N PHE A 243 -4.45 -19.10 -12.37
CA PHE A 243 -4.21 -19.31 -10.93
C PHE A 243 -5.46 -19.15 -10.05
N TYR A 244 -6.46 -18.38 -10.49
CA TYR A 244 -7.68 -18.14 -9.73
C TYR A 244 -8.83 -19.10 -10.07
N SER A 245 -8.67 -19.95 -11.09
CA SER A 245 -9.76 -20.82 -11.57
C SER A 245 -10.21 -21.88 -10.56
N GLU A 246 -9.36 -22.25 -9.60
CA GLU A 246 -9.69 -23.15 -8.50
C GLU A 246 -10.71 -22.56 -7.51
N ALA A 247 -10.83 -21.24 -7.43
CA ALA A 247 -11.67 -20.62 -6.41
C ALA A 247 -13.16 -20.86 -6.70
N GLN A 248 -13.84 -21.49 -5.76
CA GLN A 248 -15.28 -21.75 -5.80
C GLN A 248 -15.94 -21.29 -4.50
N SER A 249 -16.96 -20.45 -4.62
CA SER A 249 -17.79 -20.02 -3.50
C SER A 249 -18.98 -20.94 -3.32
N SER A 250 -19.29 -21.26 -2.07
CA SER A 250 -20.48 -22.01 -1.65
C SER A 250 -21.09 -21.40 -0.38
N LEU A 251 -22.21 -21.95 0.10
CA LEU A 251 -22.78 -21.58 1.40
C LEU A 251 -21.84 -21.84 2.59
N LEU A 252 -20.85 -22.72 2.42
CA LEU A 252 -19.84 -23.04 3.43
C LEU A 252 -18.60 -22.14 3.34
N GLY A 253 -18.60 -21.15 2.43
CA GLY A 253 -17.47 -20.27 2.17
C GLY A 253 -16.75 -20.59 0.86
N LEU A 254 -15.66 -19.85 0.64
CA LEU A 254 -14.74 -20.01 -0.47
C LEU A 254 -13.82 -21.21 -0.23
N LYS A 255 -13.61 -22.04 -1.25
CA LYS A 255 -12.64 -23.15 -1.25
C LYS A 255 -11.97 -23.25 -2.60
N ASP A 256 -10.87 -23.99 -2.65
CA ASP A 256 -10.20 -24.35 -3.91
C ASP A 256 -10.61 -25.75 -4.36
N ASP A 257 -10.75 -25.90 -5.69
CA ASP A 257 -10.97 -27.17 -6.39
C ASP A 257 -10.02 -27.32 -7.60
N ASP A 258 -10.08 -28.47 -8.26
CA ASP A 258 -9.16 -28.80 -9.37
C ASP A 258 -9.66 -28.29 -10.74
N SER A 259 -10.52 -27.28 -10.79
CA SER A 259 -11.13 -26.87 -12.05
C SER A 259 -10.14 -26.18 -12.99
N ASP A 260 -10.18 -26.56 -14.26
CA ASP A 260 -9.37 -25.93 -15.29
C ASP A 260 -9.85 -24.51 -15.62
N TYR A 261 -8.90 -23.63 -15.90
CA TYR A 261 -9.19 -22.37 -16.57
C TYR A 261 -9.31 -22.63 -18.07
N LYS A 262 -10.45 -22.28 -18.64
CA LYS A 262 -10.71 -22.38 -20.08
C LYS A 262 -10.90 -21.02 -20.69
N TYR A 263 -10.31 -20.80 -21.85
CA TYR A 263 -10.45 -19.55 -22.58
C TYR A 263 -10.41 -19.81 -24.08
N GLN A 264 -11.25 -19.10 -24.83
CA GLN A 264 -11.24 -19.13 -26.29
C GLN A 264 -10.51 -17.90 -26.81
N TYR A 265 -9.32 -18.12 -27.37
CA TYR A 265 -8.56 -17.08 -28.07
C TYR A 265 -9.27 -16.64 -29.36
N LEU A 266 -8.99 -15.42 -29.84
CA LEU A 266 -9.71 -14.84 -30.98
C LEU A 266 -9.69 -15.72 -32.24
N ASP A 267 -8.56 -16.39 -32.48
CA ASP A 267 -8.33 -17.26 -33.63
C ASP A 267 -8.56 -18.75 -33.33
N ALA A 268 -9.03 -19.09 -32.13
CA ALA A 268 -9.32 -20.47 -31.73
C ALA A 268 -10.78 -20.84 -32.04
N GLU A 269 -11.00 -22.02 -32.61
CA GLU A 269 -12.36 -22.53 -32.91
C GLU A 269 -13.12 -22.96 -31.64
N GLU A 270 -12.41 -23.37 -30.59
CA GLU A 270 -12.96 -23.88 -29.33
C GLU A 270 -12.19 -23.31 -28.12
N GLU A 271 -12.74 -23.49 -26.92
CA GLU A 271 -12.04 -23.16 -25.68
C GLU A 271 -10.86 -24.11 -25.43
N GLU A 272 -9.74 -23.55 -25.01
CA GLU A 272 -8.55 -24.31 -24.62
C GLU A 272 -8.33 -24.24 -23.11
N VAL A 273 -7.76 -25.32 -22.55
CA VAL A 273 -7.30 -25.30 -21.15
C VAL A 273 -5.99 -24.51 -21.08
N VAL A 274 -5.98 -23.44 -20.30
CA VAL A 274 -4.82 -22.57 -20.14
C VAL A 274 -4.10 -22.90 -18.82
N PRO A 275 -2.81 -23.29 -18.86
CA PRO A 275 -2.07 -23.62 -17.66
C PRO A 275 -1.74 -22.37 -16.82
N PRO A 276 -1.68 -22.47 -15.49
CA PRO A 276 -1.20 -21.37 -14.64
C PRO A 276 0.28 -21.10 -14.87
N GLN A 277 0.62 -19.85 -15.19
CA GLN A 277 2.00 -19.38 -15.33
C GLN A 277 2.09 -17.88 -15.04
N VAL A 278 3.22 -17.47 -14.49
CA VAL A 278 3.52 -16.06 -14.21
C VAL A 278 4.20 -15.39 -15.41
N PRO A 279 3.95 -14.09 -15.66
CA PRO A 279 4.41 -13.40 -16.88
C PRO A 279 5.91 -13.06 -16.91
N PHE A 280 6.61 -13.21 -15.78
CA PHE A 280 8.05 -12.95 -15.64
C PHE A 280 8.59 -13.66 -14.38
N ASN A 281 9.90 -13.83 -14.27
CA ASN A 281 10.56 -14.46 -13.13
C ASN A 281 9.94 -15.83 -12.79
N GLY A 282 9.65 -16.63 -13.82
CA GLY A 282 8.98 -17.94 -13.68
C GLY A 282 9.76 -18.91 -12.78
N GLY A 283 11.09 -18.87 -12.85
CA GLY A 283 11.97 -19.69 -12.01
C GLY A 283 11.82 -19.45 -10.51
N LEU A 284 11.21 -18.34 -10.07
CA LEU A 284 10.93 -18.12 -8.65
C LEU A 284 9.91 -19.13 -8.09
N LEU A 285 8.99 -19.64 -8.93
CA LEU A 285 8.03 -20.67 -8.52
C LEU A 285 8.72 -21.94 -8.03
N GLU A 286 9.82 -22.34 -8.69
CA GLU A 286 10.63 -23.53 -8.37
C GLU A 286 11.42 -23.37 -7.06
N THR A 287 11.59 -22.13 -6.58
CA THR A 287 12.34 -21.84 -5.34
C THR A 287 11.44 -21.72 -4.10
N LEU A 288 10.12 -21.85 -4.27
CA LEU A 288 9.17 -21.66 -3.18
C LEU A 288 9.29 -22.81 -2.16
N PRO A 289 9.29 -22.51 -0.84
CA PRO A 289 9.32 -23.53 0.20
C PRO A 289 7.90 -24.11 0.41
N LEU A 290 7.40 -24.80 -0.60
CA LEU A 290 6.08 -25.43 -0.63
C LEU A 290 6.18 -26.90 -1.04
N ASP A 291 5.22 -27.68 -0.58
CA ASP A 291 5.02 -29.04 -1.07
C ASP A 291 4.20 -28.97 -2.35
N GLU A 292 4.83 -29.22 -3.49
CA GLU A 292 4.20 -29.19 -4.82
C GLU A 292 2.98 -30.10 -4.93
N GLU A 293 2.88 -31.17 -4.12
CA GLU A 293 1.74 -32.09 -4.16
C GLU A 293 0.50 -31.52 -3.45
N THR A 294 0.67 -30.53 -2.57
CA THR A 294 -0.42 -30.02 -1.71
C THR A 294 -0.69 -28.53 -1.87
N ALA A 295 0.24 -27.77 -2.44
CA ALA A 295 0.10 -26.34 -2.63
C ALA A 295 -0.97 -26.01 -3.67
N THR A 296 -1.91 -25.14 -3.32
CA THR A 296 -2.91 -24.67 -4.28
C THR A 296 -2.31 -23.67 -5.27
N ARG A 297 -2.94 -23.47 -6.44
CA ARG A 297 -2.45 -22.52 -7.43
C ARG A 297 -2.44 -21.09 -6.85
N ARG A 298 -3.46 -20.72 -6.06
CA ARG A 298 -3.51 -19.41 -5.40
C ARG A 298 -2.41 -19.26 -4.35
N GLU A 299 -2.04 -20.31 -3.62
CA GLU A 299 -0.90 -20.27 -2.69
C GLU A 299 0.43 -20.08 -3.42
N LEU A 300 0.64 -20.76 -4.55
CA LEU A 300 1.81 -20.55 -5.42
C LEU A 300 1.88 -19.11 -5.91
N LEU A 301 0.78 -18.58 -6.46
CA LEU A 301 0.70 -17.19 -6.93
C LEU A 301 0.97 -16.20 -5.79
N ALA A 302 0.33 -16.39 -4.64
CA ALA A 302 0.47 -15.54 -3.47
C ALA A 302 1.94 -15.41 -3.04
N ARG A 303 2.66 -16.54 -2.98
CA ARG A 303 4.08 -16.54 -2.61
C ARG A 303 5.00 -16.02 -3.70
N TRP A 304 4.68 -16.24 -4.97
CA TRP A 304 5.41 -15.64 -6.07
C TRP A 304 5.28 -14.12 -6.04
N VAL A 305 4.07 -13.58 -5.88
CA VAL A 305 3.81 -12.14 -5.78
C VAL A 305 4.66 -11.54 -4.67
N THR A 306 4.67 -12.15 -3.49
CA THR A 306 5.38 -11.59 -2.33
C THR A 306 6.81 -12.12 -2.15
N HIS A 307 7.39 -12.73 -3.19
CA HIS A 307 8.73 -13.29 -3.09
C HIS A 307 9.77 -12.16 -2.93
N PRO A 308 10.81 -12.30 -2.06
CA PRO A 308 11.83 -11.25 -1.87
C PRO A 308 12.55 -10.79 -3.13
N ASN A 309 12.67 -11.68 -4.12
CA ASN A 309 13.27 -11.37 -5.43
C ASN A 309 12.24 -10.91 -6.47
N ASN A 310 10.94 -10.91 -6.16
CA ASN A 310 9.91 -10.32 -7.02
C ASN A 310 9.80 -8.81 -6.74
N LYS A 311 10.79 -8.05 -7.24
CA LYS A 311 10.92 -6.60 -6.98
C LYS A 311 9.67 -5.76 -7.31
N PRO A 312 8.88 -6.05 -8.37
CA PRO A 312 7.61 -5.36 -8.62
C PRO A 312 6.70 -5.23 -7.40
N PHE A 313 6.66 -6.23 -6.52
CA PHE A 313 5.88 -6.16 -5.29
C PHE A 313 6.32 -5.05 -4.33
N ALA A 314 7.62 -4.97 -4.08
CA ALA A 314 8.20 -3.93 -3.25
C ALA A 314 8.05 -2.55 -3.90
N ARG A 315 8.34 -2.43 -5.21
CA ARG A 315 8.20 -1.17 -5.98
C ARG A 315 6.77 -0.64 -5.97
N ALA A 316 5.78 -1.49 -6.24
CA ALA A 316 4.37 -1.11 -6.22
C ALA A 316 3.93 -0.61 -4.84
N THR A 317 4.43 -1.23 -3.78
CA THR A 317 4.14 -0.84 -2.41
C THR A 317 4.79 0.51 -2.07
N VAL A 318 6.07 0.67 -2.36
CA VAL A 318 6.82 1.91 -2.15
C VAL A 318 6.20 3.07 -2.91
N ASN A 319 5.91 2.89 -4.20
CA ASN A 319 5.34 3.94 -5.05
C ASN A 319 3.95 4.38 -4.54
N ARG A 320 3.15 3.43 -4.03
CA ARG A 320 1.83 3.71 -3.45
C ARG A 320 1.92 4.42 -2.10
N VAL A 321 2.81 4.00 -1.21
CA VAL A 321 3.03 4.69 0.07
C VAL A 321 3.59 6.09 -0.16
N TRP A 322 4.50 6.25 -1.12
CA TRP A 322 4.99 7.56 -1.56
C TRP A 322 3.83 8.45 -2.04
N ALA A 323 2.95 7.92 -2.89
CA ALA A 323 1.76 8.64 -3.35
C ALA A 323 0.81 9.04 -2.21
N LEU A 324 0.67 8.22 -1.17
CA LEU A 324 -0.12 8.57 0.01
C LEU A 324 0.50 9.75 0.78
N MET A 325 1.83 9.76 0.91
CA MET A 325 2.60 10.73 1.68
C MET A 325 2.76 12.07 0.97
N PHE A 326 3.04 12.05 -0.33
CA PHE A 326 3.28 13.25 -1.15
C PHE A 326 2.05 13.70 -1.92
N GLY A 327 1.01 12.88 -2.02
CA GLY A 327 -0.15 13.10 -2.90
C GLY A 327 0.17 12.87 -4.40
N ARG A 328 1.38 12.43 -4.72
CA ARG A 328 1.89 12.09 -6.05
C ARG A 328 2.88 10.91 -5.96
N PRO A 329 2.83 9.89 -6.83
CA PRO A 329 3.79 8.79 -6.85
C PRO A 329 5.16 9.20 -7.42
N LEU A 330 6.19 8.37 -7.18
CA LEU A 330 7.50 8.48 -7.85
C LEU A 330 7.40 8.18 -9.34
N VAL A 331 6.64 7.15 -9.68
CA VAL A 331 6.30 6.77 -11.06
C VAL A 331 4.80 6.97 -11.25
N GLU A 332 4.43 7.80 -12.23
CA GLU A 332 3.04 8.10 -12.58
C GLU A 332 2.71 7.46 -13.93
N PRO A 333 1.61 6.69 -14.05
CA PRO A 333 0.64 6.32 -13.00
C PRO A 333 1.16 5.43 -11.86
N VAL A 334 0.51 5.49 -10.68
CA VAL A 334 0.93 4.75 -9.46
C VAL A 334 1.03 3.23 -9.64
N ASP A 335 0.29 2.68 -10.60
CA ASP A 335 0.15 1.26 -10.92
C ASP A 335 0.67 0.92 -12.32
N ASP A 336 1.57 1.75 -12.87
CA ASP A 336 2.15 1.60 -14.21
C ASP A 336 3.68 1.81 -14.16
N ILE A 337 4.34 0.95 -13.37
CA ILE A 337 5.77 0.95 -13.11
C ILE A 337 6.46 0.01 -14.12
N PRO A 338 7.52 0.45 -14.83
CA PRO A 338 8.30 -0.42 -15.70
C PRO A 338 8.84 -1.66 -14.97
N LEU A 339 8.75 -2.83 -15.61
CA LEU A 339 9.27 -4.08 -15.02
C LEU A 339 10.81 -4.05 -14.89
N HIS A 340 11.47 -3.46 -15.87
CA HIS A 340 12.93 -3.37 -16.01
C HIS A 340 13.36 -1.94 -16.37
N GLY A 341 14.65 -1.62 -16.15
CA GLY A 341 15.27 -0.36 -16.60
C GLY A 341 15.59 0.62 -15.47
N ASP A 342 15.75 1.90 -15.85
CA ASP A 342 16.09 2.97 -14.91
C ASP A 342 14.84 3.44 -14.13
N TYR A 343 15.02 3.66 -12.83
CA TYR A 343 13.97 4.11 -11.93
C TYR A 343 14.25 5.53 -11.38
N PRO A 344 13.21 6.28 -10.96
CA PRO A 344 13.40 7.54 -10.25
C PRO A 344 14.25 7.37 -8.98
N PRO A 345 14.97 8.43 -8.55
CA PRO A 345 15.77 8.38 -7.33
C PRO A 345 14.92 7.95 -6.12
N GLY A 346 15.49 7.08 -5.31
CA GLY A 346 14.92 6.52 -4.09
C GLY A 346 14.07 5.26 -4.31
N LEU A 347 13.54 4.97 -5.50
CA LEU A 347 12.59 3.85 -5.67
C LEU A 347 13.22 2.49 -5.36
N GLU A 348 14.36 2.17 -5.97
CA GLU A 348 15.05 0.88 -5.75
C GLU A 348 15.57 0.76 -4.32
N THR A 349 16.22 1.81 -3.80
CA THR A 349 16.75 1.82 -2.43
C THR A 349 15.64 1.63 -1.40
N LEU A 350 14.49 2.27 -1.57
CA LEU A 350 13.34 2.05 -0.69
C LEU A 350 12.74 0.65 -0.85
N ALA A 351 12.66 0.12 -2.08
CA ALA A 351 12.12 -1.21 -2.33
C ALA A 351 12.99 -2.30 -1.68
N ASP A 352 14.30 -2.23 -1.86
CA ASP A 352 15.28 -3.14 -1.25
C ASP A 352 15.25 -3.06 0.28
N ALA A 353 15.23 -1.84 0.80
CA ALA A 353 15.22 -1.64 2.23
C ALA A 353 13.89 -2.05 2.88
N PHE A 354 12.76 -1.95 2.16
CA PHE A 354 11.46 -2.44 2.58
C PHE A 354 11.41 -3.96 2.67
N VAL A 355 11.98 -4.68 1.69
CA VAL A 355 12.13 -6.15 1.74
C VAL A 355 12.99 -6.54 2.95
N LYS A 356 14.13 -5.86 3.16
CA LYS A 356 15.03 -6.11 4.30
C LYS A 356 14.42 -5.75 5.66
N ALA A 357 13.43 -4.88 5.70
CA ALA A 357 12.65 -4.53 6.88
C ALA A 357 11.41 -5.43 7.07
N ASP A 358 11.42 -6.65 6.50
CA ASP A 358 10.34 -7.63 6.59
C ASP A 358 8.96 -7.09 6.15
N TYR A 359 8.96 -6.22 5.14
CA TYR A 359 7.76 -5.60 4.59
C TYR A 359 6.95 -4.79 5.62
N ASP A 360 7.63 -4.14 6.58
CA ASP A 360 7.01 -3.26 7.58
C ASP A 360 6.57 -1.90 6.97
N LEU A 361 5.25 -1.72 6.82
CA LEU A 361 4.67 -0.48 6.28
C LEU A 361 4.88 0.73 7.18
N LYS A 362 4.83 0.55 8.52
CA LYS A 362 5.06 1.64 9.46
C LYS A 362 6.51 2.10 9.42
N TRP A 363 7.46 1.16 9.26
CA TRP A 363 8.86 1.45 9.04
C TRP A 363 9.07 2.24 7.75
N LEU A 364 8.47 1.81 6.63
CA LEU A 364 8.57 2.52 5.35
C LEU A 364 8.06 3.97 5.44
N ILE A 365 6.91 4.17 6.09
CA ILE A 365 6.34 5.51 6.32
C ILE A 365 7.32 6.37 7.14
N ARG A 366 7.96 5.81 8.16
CA ARG A 366 8.96 6.52 8.98
C ARG A 366 10.19 6.94 8.18
N VAL A 367 10.69 6.05 7.33
CA VAL A 367 11.83 6.35 6.45
C VAL A 367 11.48 7.50 5.52
N ILE A 368 10.35 7.40 4.80
CA ILE A 368 9.90 8.46 3.87
C ILE A 368 9.75 9.80 4.60
N ALA A 369 9.11 9.79 5.77
CA ALA A 369 8.93 11.01 6.58
C ALA A 369 10.25 11.62 7.09
N SER A 370 11.32 10.84 7.21
CA SER A 370 12.65 11.30 7.63
C SER A 370 13.50 11.89 6.50
N THR A 371 13.16 11.63 5.24
CA THR A 371 13.95 12.13 4.11
C THR A 371 13.95 13.66 4.02
N GLU A 372 15.04 14.24 3.53
CA GLU A 372 15.11 15.67 3.19
C GLU A 372 14.01 16.04 2.19
N VAL A 373 13.78 15.20 1.18
CA VAL A 373 12.78 15.44 0.13
C VAL A 373 11.35 15.58 0.68
N PHE A 374 10.96 14.78 1.68
CA PHE A 374 9.66 14.94 2.34
C PHE A 374 9.59 16.21 3.19
N GLN A 375 10.71 16.59 3.81
CA GLN A 375 10.80 17.73 4.71
C GLN A 375 10.94 19.08 3.99
N ARG A 376 11.20 19.14 2.67
CA ARG A 376 11.30 20.41 1.89
C ARG A 376 10.02 21.25 1.94
N ASP A 377 10.15 22.57 1.92
CA ASP A 377 9.00 23.48 1.73
C ASP A 377 8.50 23.37 0.27
N SER A 378 7.23 23.70 0.08
CA SER A 378 6.64 23.93 -1.24
C SER A 378 6.96 25.32 -1.79
N ARG A 379 7.56 26.19 -0.97
CA ARG A 379 7.96 27.56 -1.29
C ARG A 379 9.49 27.69 -1.19
N ALA A 380 10.04 28.59 -2.00
CA ALA A 380 11.45 28.93 -1.97
C ALA A 380 11.64 30.43 -2.26
N ASP A 381 12.87 30.92 -2.12
CA ASP A 381 13.25 32.30 -2.48
C ASP A 381 13.42 32.48 -4.00
N PHE A 382 13.24 31.41 -4.78
CA PHE A 382 13.19 31.39 -6.25
C PHE A 382 11.78 31.09 -6.77
N GLU A 383 11.54 31.34 -8.06
CA GLU A 383 10.27 30.98 -8.71
C GLU A 383 10.14 29.45 -8.82
N VAL A 384 9.19 28.88 -8.08
CA VAL A 384 8.86 27.45 -8.13
C VAL A 384 8.09 27.16 -9.42
N THR A 385 8.57 26.18 -10.19
CA THR A 385 7.98 25.75 -11.47
C THR A 385 7.67 24.27 -11.46
N ASP A 386 6.88 23.78 -12.42
CA ASP A 386 6.54 22.35 -12.56
C ASP A 386 7.79 21.45 -12.63
N LYS A 387 8.92 21.97 -13.16
CA LYS A 387 10.19 21.22 -13.18
C LYS A 387 10.72 20.95 -11.78
N HIS A 388 10.56 21.90 -10.85
CA HIS A 388 10.97 21.73 -9.46
C HIS A 388 10.12 20.65 -8.78
N GLU A 389 8.81 20.64 -9.02
CA GLU A 389 7.92 19.60 -8.49
C GLU A 389 8.21 18.22 -9.11
N LEU A 390 8.40 18.14 -10.43
CA LEU A 390 8.75 16.89 -11.14
C LEU A 390 10.09 16.28 -10.68
N ARG A 391 11.02 17.12 -10.25
CA ARG A 391 12.36 16.72 -9.79
C ARG A 391 12.44 16.56 -8.27
N TRP A 392 11.33 16.75 -7.56
CA TRP A 392 11.28 16.72 -6.09
C TRP A 392 12.21 17.73 -5.40
N ALA A 393 12.46 18.85 -6.08
CA ALA A 393 13.23 19.98 -5.56
C ALA A 393 12.43 20.81 -4.54
N VAL A 394 11.11 20.68 -4.57
CA VAL A 394 10.16 21.25 -3.61
C VAL A 394 9.13 20.18 -3.25
N PHE A 395 8.42 20.34 -2.15
CA PHE A 395 7.27 19.48 -1.87
C PHE A 395 6.13 19.85 -2.84
N PRO A 396 5.53 18.87 -3.56
CA PRO A 396 4.53 19.15 -4.59
C PRO A 396 3.22 19.71 -4.01
N LEU A 397 2.58 20.64 -4.72
CA LEU A 397 1.28 21.15 -4.34
C LEU A 397 0.16 20.20 -4.80
N THR A 398 -0.39 19.43 -3.86
CA THR A 398 -1.44 18.46 -4.17
C THR A 398 -2.81 18.93 -3.70
N ARG A 399 -3.83 18.71 -4.54
CA ARG A 399 -5.23 18.98 -4.17
C ARG A 399 -5.66 18.06 -3.03
N LEU A 400 -6.34 18.62 -2.04
CA LEU A 400 -6.97 17.83 -0.99
C LEU A 400 -8.08 16.96 -1.58
N ARG A 401 -8.16 15.72 -1.10
CA ARG A 401 -9.22 14.78 -1.43
C ARG A 401 -10.55 15.23 -0.80
N PRO A 402 -11.71 14.87 -1.36
CA PRO A 402 -13.01 15.27 -0.81
C PRO A 402 -13.15 14.97 0.69
N GLU A 403 -12.69 13.80 1.13
CA GLU A 403 -12.69 13.40 2.53
C GLU A 403 -11.77 14.27 3.42
N GLN A 404 -10.66 14.77 2.88
CA GLN A 404 -9.74 15.67 3.60
C GLN A 404 -10.27 17.10 3.72
N VAL A 405 -11.19 17.49 2.84
CA VAL A 405 -11.86 18.80 2.89
C VAL A 405 -13.03 18.77 3.87
N ALA A 406 -13.75 17.65 3.94
CA ALA A 406 -14.92 17.50 4.81
C ALA A 406 -14.55 17.49 6.31
N GLY A 407 -13.38 16.95 6.65
CA GLY A 407 -12.89 16.84 8.04
C GLY A 407 -13.35 15.59 8.75
#